data_AF-A0A4D7JTZ0-F1
#
_entry.id   AF-A0A4D7JTZ0-F1
#
_cell.length_a   1.000
_cell.length_b   1.000
_cell.length_c   1.000
_cell.angle_alpha   90.00
_cell.angle_beta   90.00
_cell.angle_gamma   90.00
#
_symmetry.space_group_name_H-M   'P 1'
#
loop_
_entity.id
_entity.type
_entity.pdbx_description
1 polymer ?
#
loop_
_entity_poly.entity_id
_entity_poly.type
_entity_poly.pdbx_seq_one_letter_code
_entity_poly.pdbx_strand_id
1 'polypeptide(L)'
;MVKNIIYTMFLILTFSCSSVKSKKDLVFDQKFEFCTNEAYNNLVNNYQRDTLLYQKINIHHLLENKLIRDGFLEEISKSGYSKLLDKEIPNEFFEEFQTEIGFNPILLFPINSHINCYGILYERLKLYDKKNWQYDFVLAFNEYEAGGMTDIKSPHLKNSIDKIPENKFQNIIYRKLFLDLIFTYYN
;
A
#
# COMPACT_ATOMS: atom_id res chain seq x y z
N MET A 1 26.97 -43.44 -12.24
CA MET A 1 27.59 -42.39 -11.40
C MET A 1 27.45 -40.96 -11.97
N VAL A 2 27.33 -40.77 -13.29
CA VAL A 2 27.18 -39.44 -13.94
C VAL A 2 25.80 -38.79 -13.73
N LYS A 3 24.71 -39.57 -13.64
CA LYS A 3 23.33 -39.06 -13.46
C LYS A 3 23.12 -38.25 -12.17
N ASN A 4 23.79 -38.62 -11.07
CA ASN A 4 23.62 -37.93 -9.78
C ASN A 4 24.37 -36.58 -9.73
N ILE A 5 25.47 -36.42 -10.48
CA ILE A 5 26.23 -35.17 -10.51
C ILE A 5 25.46 -34.07 -11.28
N ILE A 6 24.76 -34.46 -12.36
CA ILE A 6 23.93 -33.54 -13.15
C ILE A 6 22.75 -33.00 -12.32
N TYR A 7 22.14 -33.83 -11.47
CA TYR A 7 21.07 -33.42 -10.55
C TYR A 7 21.56 -32.42 -9.49
N THR A 8 22.76 -32.63 -8.95
CA THR A 8 23.34 -31.70 -7.96
C THR A 8 23.73 -30.36 -8.59
N MET A 9 24.22 -30.34 -9.83
CA MET A 9 24.50 -29.09 -10.56
C MET A 9 23.22 -28.30 -10.91
N PHE A 10 22.12 -28.96 -11.25
CA PHE A 10 20.84 -28.29 -11.51
C PHE A 10 20.25 -27.63 -10.25
N LEU A 11 20.39 -28.26 -9.09
CA LEU A 11 19.91 -27.73 -7.80
C LEU A 11 20.67 -26.46 -7.37
N ILE A 12 22.00 -26.42 -7.56
CA ILE A 12 22.82 -25.27 -7.17
C ILE A 12 22.51 -24.02 -8.02
N LEU A 13 22.14 -24.19 -9.29
CA LEU A 13 21.75 -23.09 -10.18
C LEU A 13 20.38 -22.47 -9.82
N THR A 14 19.47 -23.21 -9.17
CA THR A 14 18.17 -22.66 -8.73
C THR A 14 18.24 -21.82 -7.45
N PHE A 15 19.23 -22.04 -6.59
CA PHE A 15 19.37 -21.29 -5.33
C PHE A 15 20.01 -19.90 -5.52
N SER A 16 20.86 -19.71 -6.54
CA SER A 16 21.54 -18.44 -6.79
C SER A 16 20.63 -17.36 -7.38
N CYS A 17 19.59 -17.73 -8.15
CA CYS A 17 18.58 -16.76 -8.59
C CYS A 17 17.68 -16.27 -7.44
N SER A 18 17.40 -17.14 -6.46
CA SER A 18 16.51 -16.84 -5.33
C SER A 18 17.11 -15.82 -4.36
N SER A 19 18.43 -15.86 -4.14
CA SER A 19 19.13 -14.93 -3.23
C SER A 19 19.27 -13.51 -3.81
N VAL A 20 19.42 -13.38 -5.13
CA VAL A 20 19.51 -12.07 -5.79
C VAL A 20 18.14 -11.40 -5.86
N LYS A 21 17.08 -12.17 -6.14
CA LYS A 21 15.70 -11.65 -6.15
C LYS A 21 15.29 -11.17 -4.75
N SER A 22 15.59 -11.92 -3.69
CA SER A 22 15.28 -11.51 -2.32
C SER A 22 16.03 -10.23 -1.89
N LYS A 23 17.28 -10.05 -2.34
CA LYS A 23 18.04 -8.81 -2.08
C LYS A 23 17.46 -7.61 -2.82
N LYS A 24 17.07 -7.77 -4.09
CA LYS A 24 16.44 -6.70 -4.89
C LYS A 24 15.09 -6.29 -4.30
N ASP A 25 14.29 -7.27 -3.87
CA ASP A 25 13.00 -7.03 -3.21
C ASP A 25 13.16 -6.29 -1.88
N LEU A 26 14.17 -6.64 -1.07
CA LEU A 26 14.47 -5.94 0.18
C LEU A 26 14.87 -4.48 -0.07
N VAL A 27 15.74 -4.23 -1.05
CA VAL A 27 16.15 -2.86 -1.42
C VAL A 27 14.95 -2.07 -1.93
N PHE A 28 14.08 -2.69 -2.73
CA PHE A 28 12.85 -2.06 -3.18
C PHE A 28 11.98 -1.65 -1.98
N ASP A 29 11.66 -2.57 -1.06
CA ASP A 29 10.82 -2.28 0.11
C ASP A 29 11.36 -1.10 0.92
N GLN A 30 12.65 -1.11 1.24
CA GLN A 30 13.30 -0.06 2.03
C GLN A 30 13.22 1.30 1.33
N LYS A 31 13.41 1.33 0.01
CA LYS A 31 13.35 2.58 -0.76
C LYS A 31 11.93 3.06 -0.99
N PHE A 32 10.96 2.14 -1.10
CA PHE A 32 9.55 2.45 -1.19
C PHE A 32 9.01 3.03 0.12
N GLU A 33 9.34 2.40 1.24
CA GLU A 33 9.01 2.89 2.56
C GLU A 33 9.63 4.25 2.82
N PHE A 34 10.91 4.43 2.51
CA PHE A 34 11.58 5.73 2.64
C PHE A 34 10.89 6.82 1.81
N CYS A 35 10.64 6.56 0.51
CA CYS A 35 9.98 7.54 -0.36
C CYS A 35 8.60 7.94 0.15
N THR A 36 7.81 6.94 0.55
CA THR A 36 6.46 7.14 1.05
C THR A 36 6.45 7.93 2.35
N ASN A 37 7.34 7.57 3.30
CA ASN A 37 7.42 8.24 4.58
C ASN A 37 7.95 9.67 4.44
N GLU A 38 8.89 9.94 3.53
CA GLU A 38 9.35 11.31 3.26
C GLU A 38 8.22 12.18 2.68
N ALA A 39 7.47 11.67 1.70
CA ALA A 39 6.31 12.37 1.15
C ALA A 39 5.29 12.68 2.25
N TYR A 40 5.05 11.71 3.14
CA TYR A 40 4.13 11.86 4.26
C TYR A 40 4.63 12.83 5.34
N ASN A 41 5.90 12.74 5.73
CA ASN A 41 6.52 13.63 6.72
C ASN A 41 6.45 15.09 6.29
N ASN A 42 6.57 15.37 4.99
CA ASN A 42 6.36 16.71 4.45
C ASN A 42 4.93 17.21 4.68
N LEU A 43 3.92 16.34 4.55
CA LEU A 43 2.54 16.70 4.88
C LEU A 43 2.39 16.99 6.37
N VAL A 44 2.88 16.10 7.24
CA VAL A 44 2.84 16.27 8.71
C VAL A 44 3.51 17.57 9.15
N ASN A 45 4.70 17.89 8.61
CA ASN A 45 5.45 19.08 8.98
C ASN A 45 4.79 20.37 8.50
N ASN A 46 4.10 20.34 7.36
CA ASN A 46 3.33 21.46 6.83
C ASN A 46 1.93 21.57 7.48
N TYR A 47 1.46 20.49 8.12
CA TYR A 47 0.19 20.45 8.82
C TYR A 47 0.34 21.04 10.23
N GLN A 48 -0.01 22.32 10.39
CA GLN A 48 -0.12 23.13 11.62
C GLN A 48 0.67 22.59 12.84
N ARG A 49 1.72 23.28 13.29
CA ARG A 49 2.49 22.85 14.49
C ARG A 49 1.56 22.67 15.69
N ASP A 50 1.46 21.46 16.21
CA ASP A 50 0.58 21.20 17.35
C ASP A 50 0.94 19.90 18.11
N THR A 51 0.39 19.81 19.32
CA THR A 51 0.40 18.74 20.33
C THR A 51 -0.05 17.36 19.83
N LEU A 52 -0.64 17.28 18.63
CA LEU A 52 -1.20 16.06 18.03
C LEU A 52 -0.22 15.31 17.10
N LEU A 53 1.09 15.47 17.30
CA LEU A 53 2.12 14.88 16.42
C LEU A 53 1.98 13.35 16.31
N TYR A 54 1.65 12.67 17.41
CA TYR A 54 1.46 11.22 17.41
C TYR A 54 0.33 10.81 16.46
N GLN A 55 -0.82 11.47 16.53
CA GLN A 55 -1.96 11.16 15.67
C GLN A 55 -1.63 11.42 14.21
N LYS A 56 -0.93 12.52 13.92
CA LYS A 56 -0.51 12.84 12.56
C LYS A 56 0.44 11.78 12.00
N ILE A 57 1.46 11.35 12.73
CA ILE A 57 2.41 10.34 12.23
C ILE A 57 1.71 8.99 11.98
N ASN A 58 0.69 8.66 12.79
CA ASN A 58 0.08 7.33 12.80
C ASN A 58 -1.32 7.28 12.17
N ILE A 59 -1.72 8.26 11.37
CA ILE A 59 -3.12 8.41 10.93
C ILE A 59 -3.67 7.16 10.20
N HIS A 60 -2.86 6.52 9.35
CA HIS A 60 -3.25 5.30 8.63
C HIS A 60 -3.50 4.13 9.58
N HIS A 61 -2.65 3.97 10.60
CA HIS A 61 -2.85 2.96 11.64
C HIS A 61 -4.10 3.26 12.47
N LEU A 62 -4.35 4.52 12.80
CA LEU A 62 -5.52 4.93 13.56
C LEU A 62 -6.81 4.65 12.78
N LEU A 63 -6.84 4.97 11.49
CA LEU A 63 -7.97 4.65 10.62
C LEU A 63 -8.17 3.14 10.46
N GLU A 64 -7.11 2.38 10.15
CA GLU A 64 -7.16 0.92 10.01
C GLU A 64 -7.67 0.25 11.30
N ASN A 65 -7.19 0.69 12.47
CA ASN A 65 -7.64 0.18 13.75
C ASN A 65 -9.12 0.50 14.04
N LYS A 66 -9.58 1.72 13.73
CA LYS A 66 -11.00 2.08 13.91
C LYS A 66 -11.89 1.26 12.97
N LEU A 67 -11.49 1.07 11.70
CA LEU A 67 -12.20 0.22 10.74
C LEU A 67 -12.34 -1.21 11.26
N ILE A 68 -11.31 -1.77 11.90
CA ILE A 68 -11.34 -3.11 12.51
C ILE A 68 -12.25 -3.13 13.73
N ARG A 69 -12.02 -2.20 14.67
CA ARG A 69 -12.76 -2.10 15.94
C ARG A 69 -14.26 -1.98 15.73
N ASP A 70 -14.67 -1.23 14.72
CA ASP A 70 -16.07 -0.93 14.42
C ASP A 70 -16.67 -1.95 13.41
N GLY A 71 -15.91 -2.99 13.02
CA GLY A 71 -16.40 -4.13 12.24
C GLY A 71 -16.48 -3.90 10.72
N PHE A 72 -15.93 -2.81 10.20
CA PHE A 72 -15.84 -2.57 8.76
C PHE A 72 -14.76 -3.45 8.12
N LEU A 73 -13.55 -3.50 8.70
CA LEU A 73 -12.45 -4.35 8.26
C LEU A 73 -12.37 -5.63 9.10
N GLU A 74 -12.64 -6.78 8.49
CA GLU A 74 -12.65 -8.08 9.21
C GLU A 74 -11.24 -8.53 9.62
N GLU A 75 -10.27 -8.37 8.73
CA GLU A 75 -8.89 -8.81 8.93
C GLU A 75 -7.92 -8.02 8.04
N ILE A 76 -6.66 -7.93 8.46
CA ILE A 76 -5.58 -7.34 7.65
C ILE A 76 -5.11 -8.40 6.64
N SER A 77 -5.88 -8.54 5.56
CA SER A 77 -5.58 -9.42 4.43
C SER A 77 -6.07 -8.80 3.12
N LYS A 78 -5.60 -9.32 1.98
CA LYS A 78 -6.12 -8.89 0.67
C LYS A 78 -7.63 -9.10 0.54
N SER A 79 -8.13 -10.21 1.08
CA SER A 79 -9.56 -10.54 1.11
C SER A 79 -10.33 -9.53 1.99
N GLY A 80 -9.81 -9.23 3.19
CA GLY A 80 -10.41 -8.25 4.10
C GLY A 80 -10.54 -6.87 3.47
N TYR A 81 -9.47 -6.39 2.82
CA TYR A 81 -9.50 -5.11 2.09
C TYR A 81 -10.40 -5.14 0.85
N SER A 82 -10.41 -6.23 0.08
CA SER A 82 -11.29 -6.35 -1.08
C SER A 82 -12.77 -6.30 -0.68
N LYS A 83 -13.14 -6.94 0.43
CA LYS A 83 -14.48 -6.85 1.02
C LYS A 83 -14.76 -5.46 1.58
N LEU A 84 -13.78 -4.81 2.19
CA LEU A 84 -13.92 -3.45 2.72
C LEU A 84 -14.30 -2.46 1.60
N LEU A 85 -13.72 -2.60 0.40
CA LEU A 85 -14.09 -1.78 -0.76
C LEU A 85 -15.56 -1.95 -1.18
N ASP A 86 -16.20 -3.09 -0.87
CA ASP A 86 -17.61 -3.33 -1.17
C ASP A 86 -18.57 -2.72 -0.14
N LYS A 87 -18.06 -2.44 1.08
CA LYS A 87 -18.87 -1.90 2.16
C LYS A 87 -19.19 -0.44 1.94
N GLU A 88 -20.36 -0.03 2.40
CA GLU A 88 -20.70 1.38 2.53
C GLU A 88 -20.38 1.80 3.97
N ILE A 89 -19.51 2.80 4.12
CA ILE A 89 -19.08 3.30 5.41
C ILE A 89 -19.84 4.63 5.64
N PRO A 90 -20.66 4.73 6.71
CA PRO A 90 -21.46 5.93 6.95
C PRO A 90 -20.55 7.13 7.27
N ASN A 91 -20.95 8.33 6.85
CA ASN A 91 -20.18 9.56 7.13
C ASN A 91 -19.93 9.77 8.64
N GLU A 92 -20.87 9.36 9.49
CA GLU A 92 -20.75 9.39 10.95
C GLU A 92 -19.48 8.68 11.45
N PHE A 93 -19.06 7.59 10.80
CA PHE A 93 -17.80 6.91 11.12
C PHE A 93 -16.59 7.85 10.99
N PHE A 94 -16.56 8.67 9.93
CA PHE A 94 -15.44 9.59 9.68
C PHE A 94 -15.54 10.86 10.53
N GLU A 95 -16.75 11.29 10.90
CA GLU A 95 -16.96 12.38 11.88
C GLU A 95 -16.50 11.96 13.28
N GLU A 96 -16.83 10.74 13.70
CA GLU A 96 -16.31 10.15 14.93
C GLU A 96 -14.80 10.00 14.89
N PHE A 97 -14.25 9.51 13.79
CA PHE A 97 -12.80 9.37 13.62
C PHE A 97 -12.09 10.72 13.80
N GLN A 98 -12.59 11.78 13.16
CA GLN A 98 -12.08 13.14 13.29
C GLN A 98 -12.14 13.65 14.74
N THR A 99 -13.23 13.34 15.43
CA THR A 99 -13.42 13.69 16.85
C THR A 99 -12.43 12.93 17.75
N GLU A 100 -12.24 11.63 17.51
CA GLU A 100 -11.30 10.77 18.27
C GLU A 100 -9.85 11.24 18.12
N ILE A 101 -9.42 11.62 16.91
CA ILE A 101 -8.05 12.09 16.66
C ILE A 101 -7.84 13.58 17.01
N GLY A 102 -8.93 14.34 17.16
CA GLY A 102 -8.92 15.74 17.58
C GLY A 102 -8.64 16.77 16.48
N PHE A 103 -8.72 16.38 15.20
CA PHE A 103 -8.53 17.29 14.06
C PHE A 103 -9.13 16.72 12.76
N ASN A 104 -9.24 17.56 11.72
CA ASN A 104 -9.65 17.11 10.39
C ASN A 104 -8.43 16.61 9.57
N PRO A 105 -8.30 15.30 9.30
CA PRO A 105 -7.10 14.71 8.72
C PRO A 105 -7.09 14.73 7.20
N ILE A 106 -7.98 15.46 6.51
CA ILE A 106 -8.11 15.41 5.04
C ILE A 106 -6.79 15.60 4.29
N LEU A 107 -5.92 16.50 4.75
CA LEU A 107 -4.62 16.76 4.12
C LEU A 107 -3.58 15.65 4.38
N LEU A 108 -3.89 14.68 5.24
CA LEU A 108 -3.04 13.55 5.58
C LEU A 108 -3.48 12.23 4.89
N PHE A 109 -4.47 12.27 3.99
CA PHE A 109 -4.88 11.13 3.16
C PHE A 109 -4.67 11.41 1.64
N PRO A 110 -3.41 11.53 1.17
CA PRO A 110 -3.08 11.91 -0.20
C PRO A 110 -3.10 10.74 -1.21
N ILE A 111 -4.19 10.59 -1.96
CA ILE A 111 -4.38 9.52 -2.97
C ILE A 111 -3.16 9.28 -3.88
N ASN A 112 -2.51 10.33 -4.39
CA ASN A 112 -1.48 10.19 -5.43
C ASN A 112 -0.03 10.06 -4.91
N SER A 113 0.19 10.23 -3.60
CA SER A 113 1.56 10.31 -3.06
C SER A 113 2.30 8.96 -3.14
N HIS A 114 1.59 7.87 -2.89
CA HIS A 114 2.13 6.51 -2.84
C HIS A 114 2.47 5.96 -4.23
N ILE A 115 1.62 6.23 -5.23
CA ILE A 115 1.83 5.78 -6.61
C ILE A 115 3.05 6.46 -7.25
N ASN A 116 3.28 7.74 -6.95
CA ASN A 116 4.46 8.45 -7.44
C ASN A 116 5.78 7.76 -6.99
N CYS A 117 5.81 7.20 -5.78
CA CYS A 117 6.98 6.47 -5.29
C CYS A 117 7.29 5.22 -6.11
N TYR A 118 6.28 4.47 -6.57
CA TYR A 118 6.51 3.37 -7.51
C TYR A 118 7.16 3.88 -8.81
N GLY A 119 6.62 4.95 -9.38
CA GLY A 119 7.17 5.61 -10.57
C GLY A 119 8.65 5.98 -10.40
N ILE A 120 9.03 6.61 -9.29
CA ILE A 120 10.43 6.96 -8.98
C ILE A 120 11.33 5.73 -8.94
N LEU A 121 10.89 4.67 -8.26
CA LEU A 121 11.68 3.44 -8.09
C LEU A 121 11.88 2.69 -9.41
N TYR A 122 10.93 2.79 -10.34
CA TYR A 122 11.02 2.23 -11.69
C TYR A 122 11.84 3.11 -12.64
N GLU A 123 11.41 4.36 -12.83
CA GLU A 123 11.94 5.27 -13.84
C GLU A 123 13.36 5.70 -13.52
N ARG A 124 13.63 6.03 -12.24
CA ARG A 124 14.91 6.64 -11.84
C ARG A 124 15.88 5.63 -11.26
N LEU A 125 15.40 4.72 -10.40
CA LEU A 125 16.27 3.80 -9.66
C LEU A 125 16.35 2.40 -10.26
N LYS A 126 15.51 2.07 -11.24
CA LYS A 126 15.49 0.78 -11.96
C LYS A 126 15.44 -0.43 -11.01
N LEU A 127 14.74 -0.29 -9.88
CA LEU A 127 14.68 -1.30 -8.81
C LEU A 127 13.70 -2.44 -9.06
N TYR A 128 12.86 -2.33 -10.10
CA TYR A 128 12.00 -3.41 -10.59
C TYR A 128 11.78 -3.24 -12.10
N ASP A 129 11.25 -4.28 -12.74
CA ASP A 129 11.00 -4.32 -14.19
C ASP A 129 9.57 -4.78 -14.50
N LYS A 130 9.23 -4.81 -15.79
CA LYS A 130 7.88 -5.14 -16.31
C LYS A 130 7.38 -6.56 -15.99
N LYS A 131 8.19 -7.42 -15.36
CA LYS A 131 7.82 -8.78 -14.98
C LYS A 131 7.59 -8.94 -13.47
N ASN A 132 7.67 -7.85 -12.70
CA ASN A 132 7.51 -7.90 -11.25
C ASN A 132 6.12 -7.43 -10.81
N TRP A 133 5.67 -7.95 -9.67
CA TRP A 133 4.34 -7.66 -9.12
C TRP A 133 4.11 -6.16 -8.89
N GLN A 134 5.16 -5.40 -8.58
CA GLN A 134 5.08 -3.94 -8.41
C GLN A 134 4.65 -3.25 -9.71
N TYR A 135 5.12 -3.74 -10.85
CA TYR A 135 4.71 -3.23 -12.16
C TYR A 135 3.26 -3.59 -12.47
N ASP A 136 2.88 -4.84 -12.20
CA ASP A 136 1.50 -5.30 -12.40
C ASP A 136 0.52 -4.53 -11.51
N PHE A 137 0.91 -4.24 -10.26
CA PHE A 137 0.16 -3.40 -9.33
C PHE A 137 -0.07 -2.00 -9.89
N VAL A 138 1.00 -1.32 -10.35
CA VAL A 138 0.88 0.03 -10.92
C VAL A 138 0.01 0.02 -12.17
N LEU A 139 0.14 -0.97 -13.04
CA LEU A 139 -0.72 -1.07 -14.22
C LEU A 139 -2.19 -1.21 -13.84
N ALA A 140 -2.52 -2.14 -12.92
CA ALA A 140 -3.88 -2.34 -12.47
C ALA A 140 -4.45 -1.09 -11.78
N PHE A 141 -3.64 -0.38 -10.99
CA PHE A 141 -4.06 0.87 -10.36
C PHE A 141 -4.27 1.99 -11.38
N ASN A 142 -3.40 2.12 -12.39
CA ASN A 142 -3.54 3.13 -13.43
C ASN A 142 -4.80 2.91 -14.29
N GLU A 143 -5.27 1.67 -14.45
CA GLU A 143 -6.57 1.41 -15.08
C GLU A 143 -7.73 1.98 -14.24
N TYR A 144 -7.66 1.87 -12.92
CA TYR A 144 -8.60 2.51 -12.01
C TYR A 144 -8.52 4.04 -12.09
N GLU A 145 -7.30 4.60 -12.11
CA GLU A 145 -7.07 6.04 -12.26
C GLU A 145 -7.59 6.58 -13.59
N ALA A 146 -7.39 5.85 -14.69
CA ALA A 146 -7.91 6.20 -16.01
C ALA A 146 -9.45 6.25 -16.06
N GLY A 147 -10.13 5.53 -15.16
CA GLY A 147 -11.56 5.63 -14.92
C GLY A 147 -12.00 6.83 -14.08
N GLY A 148 -11.08 7.73 -13.73
CA GLY A 148 -11.35 8.95 -12.96
C GLY A 148 -11.42 8.76 -11.45
N MET A 149 -11.11 7.56 -10.94
CA MET A 149 -11.15 7.24 -9.50
C MET A 149 -12.51 7.52 -8.82
N THR A 150 -13.60 7.38 -9.57
CA THR A 150 -14.95 7.75 -9.13
C THR A 150 -15.73 6.62 -8.46
N ASP A 151 -15.23 5.38 -8.51
CA ASP A 151 -15.93 4.21 -7.98
C ASP A 151 -14.97 3.31 -7.18
N ILE A 152 -15.03 3.41 -5.86
CA ILE A 152 -14.23 2.60 -4.95
C ILE A 152 -14.52 1.09 -5.08
N LYS A 153 -15.66 0.70 -5.67
CA LYS A 153 -16.02 -0.70 -5.94
C LYS A 153 -15.46 -1.23 -7.25
N SER A 154 -14.72 -0.40 -7.99
CA SER A 154 -14.17 -0.73 -9.30
C SER A 154 -13.40 -2.06 -9.29
N PRO A 155 -13.68 -2.97 -10.24
CA PRO A 155 -12.90 -4.20 -10.41
C PRO A 155 -11.41 -3.94 -10.63
N HIS A 156 -11.03 -2.81 -11.22
CA HIS A 156 -9.62 -2.45 -11.43
C HIS A 156 -8.91 -2.15 -10.11
N LEU A 157 -9.59 -1.48 -9.16
CA LEU A 157 -9.04 -1.23 -7.83
C LEU A 157 -8.85 -2.54 -7.06
N LYS A 158 -9.83 -3.45 -7.10
CA LYS A 158 -9.69 -4.79 -6.49
C LYS A 158 -8.58 -5.61 -7.14
N ASN A 159 -8.50 -5.59 -8.48
CA ASN A 159 -7.43 -6.25 -9.22
C ASN A 159 -6.04 -5.71 -8.82
N SER A 160 -5.93 -4.42 -8.45
CA SER A 160 -4.67 -3.87 -7.93
C SER A 160 -4.27 -4.49 -6.58
N ILE A 161 -5.21 -4.68 -5.64
CA ILE A 161 -4.96 -5.40 -4.38
C ILE A 161 -4.40 -6.79 -4.66
N ASP A 162 -5.00 -7.51 -5.60
CA ASP A 162 -4.60 -8.89 -5.93
C ASP A 162 -3.16 -9.01 -6.41
N LYS A 163 -2.60 -7.97 -7.05
CA LYS A 163 -1.20 -7.97 -7.52
C LYS A 163 -0.19 -7.92 -6.39
N ILE A 164 -0.57 -7.46 -5.20
CA ILE A 164 0.34 -7.40 -4.07
C ILE A 164 0.54 -8.81 -3.48
N PRO A 165 1.78 -9.29 -3.26
CA PRO A 165 2.02 -10.54 -2.56
C PRO A 165 1.51 -10.47 -1.11
N GLU A 166 0.93 -11.56 -0.59
CA GLU A 166 0.30 -11.55 0.75
C GLU A 166 1.28 -11.11 1.85
N ASN A 167 2.51 -11.62 1.81
CA ASN A 167 3.55 -11.25 2.76
C ASN A 167 3.95 -9.78 2.69
N LYS A 168 3.83 -9.14 1.52
CA LYS A 168 4.02 -7.70 1.35
C LYS A 168 2.79 -6.95 1.87
N PHE A 169 1.59 -7.44 1.56
CA PHE A 169 0.34 -6.84 1.98
C PHE A 169 0.21 -6.70 3.49
N GLN A 170 0.88 -7.55 4.28
CA GLN A 170 0.97 -7.43 5.75
C GLN A 170 1.70 -6.17 6.24
N ASN A 171 2.52 -5.51 5.42
CA ASN A 171 3.13 -4.23 5.76
C ASN A 171 2.18 -3.07 5.38
N ILE A 172 1.84 -2.22 6.36
CA ILE A 172 0.91 -1.09 6.17
C ILE A 172 1.31 -0.17 5.02
N ILE A 173 2.60 -0.07 4.70
CA ILE A 173 3.08 0.80 3.63
C ILE A 173 2.40 0.50 2.29
N TYR A 174 2.03 -0.76 2.04
CA TYR A 174 1.33 -1.21 0.85
C TYR A 174 -0.19 -1.05 0.93
N ARG A 175 -0.71 -0.71 2.11
CA ARG A 175 -2.13 -0.50 2.36
C ARG A 175 -2.53 0.97 2.51
N LYS A 176 -1.56 1.87 2.75
CA LYS A 176 -1.80 3.32 2.89
C LYS A 176 -2.60 3.91 1.73
N LEU A 177 -2.27 3.54 0.49
CA LEU A 177 -3.03 3.98 -0.68
C LEU A 177 -4.52 3.63 -0.62
N PHE A 178 -4.87 2.42 -0.18
CA PHE A 178 -6.28 2.01 -0.07
C PHE A 178 -6.97 2.73 1.08
N LEU A 179 -6.26 2.98 2.18
CA LEU A 179 -6.77 3.76 3.31
C LEU A 179 -7.01 5.23 2.90
N ASP A 180 -6.12 5.82 2.11
CA ASP A 180 -6.31 7.17 1.53
C ASP A 180 -7.56 7.21 0.67
N LEU A 181 -7.72 6.24 -0.24
CA LEU A 181 -8.90 6.15 -1.10
C LEU A 181 -10.19 5.99 -0.31
N ILE A 182 -10.21 5.11 0.70
CA ILE A 182 -11.38 4.91 1.56
C ILE A 182 -11.73 6.21 2.27
N PHE A 183 -10.75 6.90 2.86
CA PHE A 183 -11.01 8.15 3.55
C PHE A 183 -11.56 9.21 2.59
N THR A 184 -10.91 9.45 1.45
CA THR A 184 -11.31 10.50 0.51
C THR A 184 -12.59 10.19 -0.26
N TYR A 185 -12.95 8.92 -0.44
CA TYR A 185 -14.18 8.56 -1.14
C TYR A 185 -15.44 8.85 -0.30
N TYR A 186 -15.36 8.63 1.00
CA TYR A 186 -16.52 8.77 1.91
C TYR A 186 -16.52 10.08 2.72
N ASN A 187 -15.46 10.89 2.67
CA ASN A 187 -15.34 12.19 3.36
C ASN A 187 -15.30 13.35 2.35
#